data_AF-A0A812YDX2-F1
#
_entry.id   AF-A0A812YDX2-F1
#
_cell.length_a   1.000
_cell.length_b   1.000
_cell.length_c   1.000
_cell.angle_alpha   90.00
_cell.angle_beta   90.00
_cell.angle_gamma   90.00
#
_symmetry.space_group_name_H-M   'P 1'
#
loop_
_entity.id
_entity.type
_entity.pdbx_description
1 polymer ?
#
loop_
_entity_poly.entity_id
_entity_poly.type
_entity_poly.pdbx_seq_one_letter_code
_entity_poly.pdbx_strand_id
1 'polypeptide(L)'
;MDLQKVLEATNAQDKSRLALELVKKELELSKLQQKIASQIEDKMNKHQREFMLREQLKSIKKLCSIQQLRSYHAANGALRMVAEDGKELGIDKDDGSDALLQKFKQRLEEKTVPKEVKEAIDQELEKFANLAKESQEYQMTRNYLEWLTNVPWGVYSKDTFDLKKAREILDFRPRKWDGLLSCLLR
;
A
#
# COMPACT_ATOMS: atom_id res chain seq x y z
N MET A 1 -7.25 41.17 -18.12
CA MET A 1 -7.76 42.39 -17.46
C MET A 1 -6.66 43.39 -17.18
N ASP A 2 -5.53 42.99 -16.58
CA ASP A 2 -4.45 43.94 -16.22
C ASP A 2 -3.63 44.46 -17.41
N LEU A 3 -3.41 43.65 -18.46
CA LEU A 3 -2.76 44.12 -19.71
C LEU A 3 -3.53 45.26 -20.39
N GLN A 4 -4.86 45.19 -20.34
CA GLN A 4 -5.75 46.18 -20.96
C GLN A 4 -5.64 47.54 -20.28
N LYS A 5 -5.54 47.55 -18.94
CA LYS A 5 -5.30 48.78 -18.15
C LYS A 5 -3.96 49.45 -18.49
N VAL A 6 -2.94 48.70 -18.89
CA VAL A 6 -1.63 49.24 -19.31
C VAL A 6 -1.70 49.82 -20.72
N LEU A 7 -2.51 49.22 -21.60
CA LEU A 7 -2.72 49.71 -22.96
C LEU A 7 -3.60 50.98 -22.99
N GLU A 8 -4.55 51.12 -22.06
CA GLU A 8 -5.47 52.26 -21.96
C GLU A 8 -4.88 53.50 -21.24
N ALA A 9 -3.74 53.36 -20.55
CA ALA A 9 -3.08 54.47 -19.87
C ALA A 9 -2.44 55.45 -20.88
N THR A 10 -2.94 56.68 -20.94
CA THR A 10 -2.45 57.75 -21.83
C THR A 10 -1.20 58.45 -21.30
N ASN A 11 -0.93 58.36 -19.98
CA ASN A 11 0.21 59.00 -19.33
C ASN A 11 1.43 58.05 -19.24
N ALA A 12 2.60 58.54 -19.65
CA ALA A 12 3.83 57.74 -19.74
C ALA A 12 4.32 57.19 -18.39
N GLN A 13 4.13 57.95 -17.30
CA GLN A 13 4.54 57.51 -15.95
C GLN A 13 3.60 56.44 -15.38
N ASP A 14 2.29 56.55 -15.58
CA ASP A 14 1.34 55.58 -15.06
C ASP A 14 1.48 54.23 -15.76
N LYS A 15 1.80 54.26 -17.06
CA LYS A 15 2.08 53.07 -17.86
C LYS A 15 3.32 52.31 -17.36
N SER A 16 4.41 53.02 -17.05
CA SER A 16 5.64 52.38 -16.54
C SER A 16 5.43 51.78 -15.15
N ARG A 17 4.64 52.42 -14.28
CA ARG A 17 4.29 51.88 -12.95
C ARG A 17 3.48 50.59 -13.06
N LEU A 18 2.45 50.56 -13.91
CA LEU A 18 1.60 49.37 -14.10
C LEU A 18 2.38 48.22 -14.76
N ALA A 19 3.25 48.52 -15.73
CA ALA A 19 4.14 47.52 -16.32
C ALA A 19 5.09 46.92 -15.28
N LEU A 20 5.64 47.75 -14.38
CA LEU A 20 6.52 47.28 -13.31
C LEU A 20 5.78 46.37 -12.31
N GLU A 21 4.50 46.63 -12.05
CA GLU A 21 3.67 45.78 -11.21
C GLU A 21 3.36 44.42 -11.88
N LEU A 22 3.08 44.42 -13.19
CA LEU A 22 2.89 43.19 -13.96
C LEU A 22 4.16 42.33 -13.99
N VAL A 23 5.31 42.92 -14.30
CA VAL A 23 6.60 42.21 -14.31
C VAL A 23 6.95 41.66 -12.94
N LYS A 24 6.61 42.37 -11.85
CA LYS A 24 6.75 41.84 -10.49
C LYS A 24 5.87 40.61 -10.25
N LYS A 25 4.60 40.64 -10.68
CA LYS A 25 3.70 39.49 -10.57
C LYS A 25 4.23 38.29 -11.37
N GLU A 26 4.73 38.51 -12.59
CA GLU A 26 5.34 37.47 -13.42
C GLU A 26 6.62 36.89 -12.80
N LEU A 27 7.46 37.74 -12.19
CA LEU A 27 8.65 37.29 -11.48
C LEU A 27 8.30 36.39 -10.28
N GLU A 28 7.30 36.76 -9.49
CA GLU A 28 6.85 35.95 -8.36
C GLU A 28 6.23 34.62 -8.82
N LEU A 29 5.46 34.63 -9.92
CA LEU A 29 4.98 33.40 -10.54
C LEU A 29 6.13 32.49 -10.99
N SER A 30 7.16 33.06 -11.62
CA SER A 30 8.34 32.32 -12.06
C SER A 30 9.09 31.68 -10.88
N LYS A 31 9.30 32.42 -9.78
CA LYS A 31 9.91 31.89 -8.55
C LYS A 31 9.07 30.76 -7.93
N LEU A 32 7.75 30.91 -7.90
CA LEU A 32 6.84 29.87 -7.41
C LEU A 32 6.92 28.61 -8.27
N GLN A 33 6.94 28.74 -9.60
CA GLN A 33 7.13 27.62 -10.52
C GLN A 33 8.47 26.89 -10.27
N GLN A 34 9.57 27.64 -10.09
CA GLN A 34 10.88 27.05 -9.76
C GLN A 34 10.85 26.31 -8.42
N LYS A 35 10.19 26.88 -7.40
CA LYS A 35 10.07 26.25 -6.08
C LYS A 35 9.20 24.99 -6.10
N ILE A 36 8.14 24.97 -6.91
CA ILE A 36 7.31 23.78 -7.10
C ILE A 36 8.13 22.70 -7.82
N ALA A 37 8.87 23.07 -8.87
CA ALA A 37 9.71 22.14 -9.62
C ALA A 37 10.77 21.47 -8.72
N SER A 38 11.49 22.26 -7.91
CA SER A 38 12.49 21.70 -6.98
C SER A 38 11.87 20.80 -5.92
N GLN A 39 10.70 21.17 -5.37
CA GLN A 39 10.00 20.31 -4.41
C GLN A 39 9.51 18.98 -5.01
N ILE A 40 9.08 18.98 -6.27
CA ILE A 40 8.67 17.76 -6.97
C ILE A 40 9.89 16.88 -7.24
N GLU A 41 11.00 17.48 -7.68
CA GLU A 41 12.26 16.77 -7.94
C GLU A 41 12.83 16.12 -6.66
N ASP A 42 12.86 16.84 -5.54
CA ASP A 42 13.30 16.31 -4.25
C ASP A 42 12.43 15.14 -3.77
N LYS A 43 11.11 15.26 -3.91
CA LYS A 43 10.17 14.18 -3.55
C LYS A 43 10.34 12.97 -4.46
N MET A 44 10.49 13.18 -5.76
CA MET A 44 10.73 12.13 -6.74
C MET A 44 12.04 11.39 -6.44
N ASN A 45 13.13 12.12 -6.17
CA ASN A 45 14.43 11.56 -5.81
C ASN A 45 14.40 10.79 -4.49
N LYS A 46 13.63 11.24 -3.49
CA LYS A 46 13.44 10.50 -2.24
C LYS A 46 12.66 9.20 -2.48
N HIS A 47 11.60 9.26 -3.29
CA HIS A 47 10.77 8.10 -3.61
C HIS A 47 11.54 7.04 -4.41
N GLN A 48 12.31 7.45 -5.42
CA GLN A 48 13.17 6.56 -6.21
C GLN A 48 14.20 5.85 -5.32
N ARG A 49 14.87 6.57 -4.42
CA ARG A 49 15.83 5.98 -3.46
C ARG A 49 15.15 4.97 -2.54
N GLU A 50 14.00 5.31 -1.98
CA GLU A 50 13.26 4.40 -1.10
C GLU A 50 12.78 3.14 -1.84
N PHE A 51 12.33 3.30 -3.09
CA PHE A 51 11.95 2.19 -3.95
C PHE A 51 13.12 1.23 -4.20
N MET A 52 14.28 1.75 -4.64
CA MET A 52 15.48 0.94 -4.87
C MET A 52 15.93 0.20 -3.61
N LEU A 53 15.94 0.89 -2.46
CA LEU A 53 16.30 0.27 -1.18
C LEU A 53 15.32 -0.84 -0.78
N ARG A 54 14.01 -0.66 -1.02
CA ARG A 54 13.00 -1.71 -0.79
C ARG A 54 13.20 -2.92 -1.70
N GLU A 55 13.53 -2.71 -2.97
CA GLU A 55 13.86 -3.82 -3.88
C GLU A 55 15.11 -4.57 -3.44
N GLN A 56 16.16 -3.84 -3.06
CA GLN A 56 17.38 -4.43 -2.51
C GLN A 56 17.10 -5.25 -1.24
N LEU A 57 16.30 -4.73 -0.31
CA LEU A 57 15.90 -5.45 0.90
C LEU A 57 15.07 -6.71 0.60
N LYS A 58 14.17 -6.68 -0.39
CA LYS A 58 13.43 -7.88 -0.83
C LYS A 58 14.38 -8.96 -1.34
N SER A 59 15.37 -8.59 -2.16
CA SER A 59 16.38 -9.51 -2.67
C SER A 59 17.23 -10.10 -1.54
N ILE A 60 17.68 -9.27 -0.59
CA ILE A 60 18.43 -9.72 0.60
C ILE A 60 17.58 -10.67 1.44
N LYS A 61 16.30 -10.36 1.68
CA LYS A 61 15.39 -11.23 2.44
C LYS A 61 15.23 -12.60 1.77
N LYS A 62 15.05 -12.62 0.45
CA LYS A 62 14.96 -13.87 -0.34
C LYS A 62 16.23 -14.70 -0.23
N LEU A 63 17.41 -14.07 -0.37
CA LEU A 63 18.71 -14.74 -0.21
C LEU A 63 18.89 -15.30 1.20
N CYS A 64 18.52 -14.54 2.23
CA CYS A 64 18.61 -14.98 3.63
C CYS A 64 17.67 -16.17 3.90
N SER A 65 16.44 -16.15 3.40
CA SER A 65 15.51 -17.28 3.52
C SER A 65 16.05 -18.55 2.84
N ILE A 66 16.67 -18.42 1.67
CA ILE A 66 17.33 -19.56 1.00
C ILE A 66 18.51 -20.06 1.85
N GLN A 67 19.29 -19.16 2.45
CA GLN A 67 20.41 -19.54 3.31
C GLN A 67 19.94 -20.25 4.59
N GLN A 68 18.82 -19.80 5.18
CA GLN A 68 18.18 -20.46 6.31
C GLN A 68 17.68 -21.86 5.93
N LEU A 69 17.07 -22.03 4.76
CA LEU A 69 16.66 -23.34 4.24
C LEU A 69 17.88 -24.24 3.97
N ARG A 70 18.96 -23.71 3.41
CA ARG A 70 20.23 -24.46 3.22
C ARG A 70 20.81 -24.92 4.55
N SER A 71 20.81 -24.07 5.57
CA SER A 71 21.22 -24.45 6.92
C SER A 71 20.30 -25.52 7.53
N TYR A 72 19.00 -25.44 7.28
CA TYR A 72 18.02 -26.45 7.71
C TYR A 72 18.22 -27.79 7.00
N HIS A 73 18.47 -27.79 5.69
CA HIS A 73 18.80 -29.00 4.93
C HIS A 73 20.18 -29.55 5.30
N ALA A 74 21.16 -28.73 5.65
CA ALA A 74 22.44 -29.21 6.16
C ALA A 74 22.28 -29.90 7.54
N ALA A 75 21.43 -29.35 8.41
CA ALA A 75 21.14 -29.94 9.72
C ALA A 75 20.27 -31.21 9.64
N ASN A 76 19.39 -31.32 8.64
CA ASN A 76 18.46 -32.44 8.47
C ASN A 76 18.85 -33.40 7.32
N GLY A 77 19.95 -33.14 6.61
CA GLY A 77 20.38 -33.81 5.38
C GLY A 77 20.95 -35.21 5.55
N ALA A 78 20.83 -35.82 6.73
CA ALA A 78 21.01 -37.27 6.88
C ALA A 78 19.71 -38.05 6.58
N LEU A 79 18.55 -37.39 6.45
CA LEU A 79 17.29 -38.03 6.10
C LEU A 79 16.71 -37.43 4.83
N ARG A 80 16.39 -38.31 3.87
CA ARG A 80 15.54 -38.13 2.68
C ARG A 80 16.26 -37.88 1.35
N MET A 81 16.81 -38.97 0.80
CA MET A 81 16.61 -39.29 -0.61
C MET A 81 15.15 -39.69 -0.84
N VAL A 82 14.22 -38.74 -1.04
CA VAL A 82 12.95 -39.02 -1.75
C VAL A 82 12.45 -37.74 -2.41
N ALA A 83 12.57 -37.74 -3.74
CA ALA A 83 11.75 -37.07 -4.75
C ALA A 83 11.39 -35.59 -4.55
N GLU A 84 12.07 -34.73 -5.30
CA GLU A 84 11.43 -33.60 -5.98
C GLU A 84 11.89 -33.62 -7.44
N ASP A 85 11.04 -34.17 -8.30
CA ASP A 85 11.16 -34.03 -9.74
C ASP A 85 11.13 -32.54 -10.10
N GLY A 86 12.09 -32.16 -10.94
CA GLY A 86 12.39 -30.79 -11.28
C GLY A 86 11.22 -30.03 -11.89
N LYS A 87 11.10 -28.77 -11.49
CA LYS A 87 10.52 -27.71 -12.31
C LYS A 87 11.58 -26.66 -12.56
N GLU A 88 12.58 -27.04 -13.35
CA GLU A 88 13.38 -26.08 -14.09
C GLU A 88 12.75 -25.88 -15.48
N LEU A 89 12.61 -24.60 -15.84
CA LEU A 89 12.52 -24.06 -17.20
C LEU A 89 11.32 -24.46 -18.07
N GLY A 90 10.38 -23.50 -18.16
CA GLY A 90 9.38 -23.40 -19.21
C GLY A 90 8.70 -22.03 -19.12
N ILE A 91 9.29 -21.04 -19.78
CA ILE A 91 8.61 -19.79 -20.13
C ILE A 91 7.56 -20.16 -21.20
N ASP A 92 6.44 -19.42 -21.21
CA ASP A 92 5.33 -19.49 -22.18
C ASP A 92 4.16 -20.43 -21.83
N LYS A 93 3.44 -20.09 -20.76
CA LYS A 93 1.98 -19.92 -20.74
C LYS A 93 1.56 -19.22 -19.45
N ASP A 94 0.42 -18.55 -19.51
CA ASP A 94 -0.01 -17.46 -18.63
C ASP A 94 -0.43 -17.89 -17.20
N ASP A 95 0.35 -18.76 -16.55
CA ASP A 95 0.02 -19.57 -15.37
C ASP A 95 -0.03 -18.79 -14.03
N GLY A 96 0.40 -17.53 -14.03
CA GLY A 96 0.53 -16.75 -12.80
C GLY A 96 -0.80 -16.41 -12.10
N SER A 97 -1.89 -16.17 -12.85
CA SER A 97 -3.19 -15.84 -12.24
C SER A 97 -3.97 -17.08 -11.84
N ASP A 98 -3.89 -18.17 -12.62
CA ASP A 98 -4.59 -19.41 -12.30
C ASP A 98 -4.03 -20.06 -11.01
N ALA A 99 -2.71 -20.00 -10.80
CA ALA A 99 -2.09 -20.45 -9.56
C ALA A 99 -2.54 -19.65 -8.32
N LEU A 100 -2.92 -18.37 -8.47
CA LEU A 100 -3.47 -17.56 -7.39
C LEU A 100 -4.95 -17.89 -7.16
N LEU A 101 -5.70 -18.13 -8.24
CA LEU A 101 -7.10 -18.53 -8.17
C LEU A 101 -7.27 -19.84 -7.40
N GLN A 102 -6.42 -20.83 -7.68
CA GLN A 102 -6.41 -22.11 -6.97
C GLN A 102 -6.12 -21.96 -5.47
N LYS A 103 -5.20 -21.05 -5.09
CA LYS A 103 -4.90 -20.75 -3.68
C LYS A 103 -6.10 -20.13 -2.95
N PHE A 104 -6.84 -19.24 -3.60
CA PHE A 104 -8.03 -18.65 -3.00
C PHE A 104 -9.15 -19.68 -2.84
N LYS A 105 -9.36 -20.55 -3.84
CA LYS A 105 -10.34 -21.65 -3.75
C LYS A 105 -10.01 -22.62 -2.62
N GLN A 106 -8.74 -23.05 -2.51
CA GLN A 106 -8.29 -23.94 -1.44
C GLN A 106 -8.54 -23.34 -0.03
N ARG A 107 -8.31 -22.05 0.15
CA ARG A 107 -8.57 -21.35 1.43
C ARG A 107 -10.05 -21.17 1.73
N LEU A 108 -10.89 -21.14 0.69
CA LEU A 108 -12.34 -21.02 0.83
C LEU A 108 -12.97 -22.34 1.27
N GLU A 109 -12.43 -23.47 0.82
CA GLU A 109 -12.90 -24.82 1.20
C GLU A 109 -12.70 -25.12 2.70
N GLU A 110 -11.66 -24.55 3.32
CA GLU A 110 -11.36 -24.75 4.74
C GLU A 110 -12.33 -24.00 5.68
N LYS A 111 -13.19 -23.09 5.18
CA LYS A 111 -13.91 -22.12 6.03
C LYS A 111 -15.42 -22.02 5.78
N THR A 112 -16.18 -21.90 6.88
CA THR A 112 -17.64 -21.72 6.85
C THR A 112 -18.01 -20.25 6.61
N VAL A 113 -17.91 -19.84 5.35
CA VAL A 113 -18.27 -18.47 4.93
C VAL A 113 -19.81 -18.31 4.85
N PRO A 114 -20.39 -17.21 5.36
CA PRO A 114 -21.80 -16.86 5.17
C PRO A 114 -22.19 -16.75 3.68
N LYS A 115 -23.45 -17.08 3.33
CA LYS A 115 -23.91 -17.18 1.93
C LYS A 115 -23.68 -15.90 1.11
N GLU A 116 -24.00 -14.75 1.67
CA GLU A 116 -23.82 -13.43 1.02
C GLU A 116 -22.35 -13.16 0.65
N VAL A 117 -21.43 -13.55 1.53
CA VAL A 117 -20.00 -13.34 1.33
C VAL A 117 -19.44 -14.31 0.29
N LYS A 118 -19.99 -15.54 0.21
CA LYS A 118 -19.62 -16.49 -0.85
C LYS A 118 -20.00 -15.98 -2.23
N GLU A 119 -21.22 -15.48 -2.39
CA GLU A 119 -21.69 -14.90 -3.66
C GLU A 119 -20.83 -13.70 -4.08
N ALA A 120 -20.45 -12.83 -3.13
CA ALA A 120 -19.55 -11.71 -3.40
C ALA A 120 -18.13 -12.17 -3.81
N ILE A 121 -17.60 -13.22 -3.17
CA ILE A 121 -16.29 -13.80 -3.52
C ILE A 121 -16.33 -14.40 -4.93
N ASP A 122 -17.40 -15.13 -5.28
CA ASP A 122 -17.54 -15.75 -6.59
C ASP A 122 -17.62 -14.70 -7.72
N GLN A 123 -18.36 -13.60 -7.50
CA GLN A 123 -18.41 -12.48 -8.43
C GLN A 123 -17.04 -11.80 -8.62
N GLU A 124 -16.28 -11.61 -7.54
CA GLU A 124 -14.94 -11.02 -7.63
C GLU A 124 -13.91 -11.99 -8.25
N LEU A 125 -14.08 -13.30 -8.08
CA LEU A 125 -13.27 -14.32 -8.77
C LEU A 125 -13.54 -14.34 -10.27
N GLU A 126 -14.80 -14.21 -10.70
CA GLU A 126 -15.17 -14.12 -12.11
C GLU A 126 -14.61 -12.84 -12.75
N LYS A 127 -14.72 -11.70 -12.05
CA LYS A 127 -14.07 -10.45 -12.49
C LYS A 127 -12.56 -10.61 -12.57
N PHE A 128 -11.93 -11.22 -11.57
CA PHE A 128 -10.47 -11.43 -11.53
C PHE A 128 -9.96 -12.30 -12.69
N ALA A 129 -10.74 -13.29 -13.14
CA ALA A 129 -10.39 -14.15 -14.26
C ALA A 129 -10.38 -13.41 -15.61
N ASN A 130 -11.25 -12.40 -15.77
CA ASN A 130 -11.41 -11.65 -17.01
C ASN A 130 -10.54 -10.38 -17.08
N LEU A 131 -9.99 -9.91 -15.95
CA LEU A 131 -9.19 -8.70 -15.90
C LEU A 131 -7.75 -8.92 -16.43
N ALA A 132 -7.25 -7.94 -17.19
CA ALA A 132 -5.86 -7.91 -17.60
C ALA A 132 -4.94 -7.73 -16.38
N LYS A 133 -3.91 -8.57 -16.27
CA LYS A 133 -2.94 -8.58 -15.13
C LYS A 133 -2.19 -7.26 -14.96
N GLU A 134 -2.12 -6.47 -16.03
CA GLU A 134 -1.48 -5.15 -16.08
C GLU A 134 -2.40 -4.01 -15.62
N SER A 135 -3.72 -4.26 -15.50
CA SER A 135 -4.66 -3.26 -15.02
C SER A 135 -4.48 -3.01 -13.53
N GLN A 136 -4.65 -1.74 -13.13
CA GLN A 136 -4.68 -1.36 -11.72
C GLN A 136 -5.84 -2.05 -10.97
N GLU A 137 -6.92 -2.40 -11.67
CA GLU A 137 -8.07 -3.12 -11.12
C GLU A 137 -7.70 -4.54 -10.70
N TYR A 138 -6.82 -5.21 -11.45
CA TYR A 138 -6.33 -6.55 -11.09
C TYR A 138 -5.61 -6.53 -9.74
N GLN A 139 -4.81 -5.48 -9.48
CA GLN A 139 -4.14 -5.32 -8.19
C GLN A 139 -5.13 -5.04 -7.05
N MET A 140 -6.18 -4.25 -7.31
CA MET A 140 -7.22 -3.96 -6.32
C MET A 140 -8.05 -5.21 -5.98
N THR A 141 -8.57 -5.91 -6.98
CA THR A 141 -9.37 -7.14 -6.79
C THR A 141 -8.54 -8.24 -6.13
N ARG A 142 -7.26 -8.36 -6.47
CA ARG A 142 -6.33 -9.26 -5.78
C ARG A 142 -6.24 -8.96 -4.28
N ASN A 143 -5.98 -7.71 -3.91
CA ASN A 143 -5.85 -7.33 -2.51
C ASN A 143 -7.15 -7.56 -1.74
N TYR A 144 -8.28 -7.29 -2.38
CA TYR A 144 -9.60 -7.53 -1.81
C TYR A 144 -9.86 -9.02 -1.55
N LEU A 145 -9.58 -9.88 -2.53
CA LEU A 145 -9.65 -11.34 -2.39
C LEU A 145 -8.68 -11.87 -1.32
N GLU A 146 -7.47 -11.31 -1.24
CA GLU A 146 -6.50 -11.63 -0.18
C GLU A 146 -7.06 -11.28 1.21
N TRP A 147 -7.72 -10.13 1.39
CA TRP A 147 -8.36 -9.80 2.67
C TRP A 147 -9.52 -10.72 2.98
N LEU A 148 -10.45 -10.92 2.05
CA LEU A 148 -11.63 -11.77 2.24
C LEU A 148 -11.25 -13.20 2.65
N THR A 149 -10.15 -13.73 2.12
CA THR A 149 -9.67 -15.09 2.46
C THR A 149 -8.91 -15.15 3.79
N ASN A 150 -8.32 -14.04 4.26
CA ASN A 150 -7.61 -13.99 5.54
C ASN A 150 -8.55 -13.82 6.75
N VAL A 151 -9.78 -13.30 6.57
CA VAL A 151 -10.74 -13.10 7.66
C VAL A 151 -11.11 -14.43 8.32
N PRO A 152 -11.03 -14.57 9.66
CA PRO A 152 -11.49 -15.74 10.41
C PRO A 152 -13.01 -15.91 10.43
N TRP A 153 -13.62 -16.19 9.27
CA TRP A 153 -15.03 -16.56 9.17
C TRP A 153 -15.37 -17.73 10.12
N GLY A 154 -16.40 -17.53 10.96
CA GLY A 154 -16.88 -18.56 11.88
C GLY A 154 -16.12 -18.69 13.19
N VAL A 155 -15.04 -17.92 13.42
CA VAL A 155 -14.37 -17.89 14.73
C VAL A 155 -14.90 -16.72 15.53
N TYR A 156 -15.74 -17.02 16.50
CA TYR A 156 -16.21 -16.05 17.49
C TYR A 156 -15.54 -16.36 18.82
N SER A 157 -14.83 -15.39 19.37
CA SER A 157 -14.38 -15.47 20.76
C SER A 157 -15.57 -15.23 21.69
N LYS A 158 -15.64 -15.98 22.79
CA LYS A 158 -16.63 -15.73 23.83
C LYS A 158 -16.17 -14.53 24.65
N ASP A 159 -16.71 -13.35 24.35
CA ASP A 159 -16.34 -12.12 25.05
C ASP A 159 -16.73 -12.20 26.53
N THR A 160 -15.75 -11.97 27.41
CA THR A 160 -15.93 -11.95 28.87
C THR A 160 -16.10 -10.50 29.32
N PHE A 161 -17.36 -10.07 29.52
CA PHE A 161 -17.70 -8.70 29.93
C PHE A 161 -17.57 -8.47 31.45
N ASP A 162 -16.39 -8.75 32.02
CA ASP A 162 -16.12 -8.53 33.45
C ASP A 162 -15.60 -7.10 33.70
N LEU A 163 -16.47 -6.20 34.15
CA LEU A 163 -16.13 -4.79 34.46
C LEU A 163 -15.01 -4.65 35.51
N LYS A 164 -14.95 -5.58 36.49
CA LYS A 164 -13.92 -5.56 37.55
C LYS A 164 -12.53 -5.91 37.01
N LYS A 165 -12.44 -6.97 36.18
CA LYS A 165 -11.18 -7.36 35.53
C LYS A 165 -10.72 -6.30 34.52
N ALA A 166 -11.67 -5.70 33.79
CA ALA A 166 -11.36 -4.60 32.87
C ALA A 166 -10.74 -3.40 33.61
N ARG A 167 -11.29 -3.03 34.79
CA ARG A 167 -10.76 -1.96 35.63
C ARG A 167 -9.37 -2.28 36.16
N GLU A 168 -9.14 -3.50 36.64
CA GLU A 168 -7.84 -3.93 37.16
C GLU A 168 -6.75 -3.95 36.08
N ILE A 169 -7.08 -4.36 34.85
CA ILE A 169 -6.17 -4.32 33.68
C ILE A 169 -5.89 -2.87 33.23
N LEU A 170 -6.89 -1.98 33.31
CA LEU A 170 -6.73 -0.55 33.03
C LEU A 170 -5.82 0.12 34.06
N ASP A 171 -6.03 -0.16 35.34
CA ASP A 171 -5.25 0.40 36.46
C ASP A 171 -3.81 -0.16 36.49
N PHE A 172 -3.58 -1.37 35.97
CA PHE A 172 -2.24 -1.96 35.79
C PHE A 172 -1.44 -1.33 34.63
N ARG A 173 -2.08 -0.65 33.68
CA ARG A 173 -1.39 -0.05 32.53
C ARG A 173 -0.74 1.28 32.94
N PRO A 174 0.59 1.47 32.74
CA PRO A 174 1.30 2.61 33.31
C PRO A 174 0.79 3.98 32.80
N ARG A 175 0.76 4.95 33.74
CA ARG A 175 0.28 6.37 33.74
C ARG A 175 0.60 7.28 32.55
N LYS A 176 1.08 6.77 31.41
CA LYS A 176 1.40 7.59 30.23
C LYS A 176 0.15 8.17 29.54
N TRP A 177 -1.03 7.63 29.84
CA TRP A 177 -2.30 8.02 29.21
C TRP A 177 -3.20 8.92 30.09
N ASP A 178 -2.83 9.17 31.35
CA ASP A 178 -3.60 10.03 32.26
C ASP A 178 -3.68 11.48 31.76
N GLY A 179 -2.68 11.93 31.01
CA GLY A 179 -2.68 13.26 30.39
C GLY A 179 -3.75 13.43 29.31
N LEU A 180 -3.98 12.40 28.49
CA LEU A 180 -4.94 12.46 27.37
C LEU A 180 -6.40 12.31 27.84
N LEU A 181 -6.64 11.54 28.91
CA LEU A 181 -7.97 11.43 29.51
C LEU A 181 -8.42 12.74 30.19
N SER A 182 -7.49 13.52 30.75
CA SER A 182 -7.83 14.85 31.30
C SER A 182 -8.27 15.86 30.22
N CYS A 183 -7.83 15.67 28.97
CA CYS A 183 -8.18 16.53 27.85
C CYS A 183 -9.52 16.18 27.19
N LEU A 184 -10.03 14.95 27.36
CA LEU A 184 -11.31 14.51 26.79
C LEU A 184 -12.50 14.65 27.76
N LEU A 185 -12.23 14.82 29.06
CA LEU A 185 -13.24 14.98 30.13
C LEU A 185 -13.33 16.42 30.68
N ARG A 186 -12.92 17.40 29.87
CA ARG A 186 -13.16 18.82 30.14
C ARG A 186 -13.94 19.46 29.00
#